data_AF-A0AAU5D7U7-F1
#
_entry.id   AF-A0AAU5D7U7-F1
#
_cell.length_a   1.000
_cell.length_b   1.000
_cell.length_c   1.000
_cell.angle_alpha   90.00
_cell.angle_beta   90.00
_cell.angle_gamma   90.00
#
_symmetry.space_group_name_H-M   'P 1'
#
loop_
_entity.id
_entity.type
_entity.pdbx_description
1 polymer ?
#
loop_
_entity_poly.entity_id
_entity_poly.type
_entity_poly.pdbx_seq_one_letter_code
_entity_poly.pdbx_strand_id
1 'polypeptide(L)'
;MQPPRPVREPQHEPPRPGELICGQCGTGNAPDRRFCRRCGSSLAESPIAPRPPWWRRLFGRGRTPKPQPVAGERPTRRQWRRPRFVLPLLLLLVLAAAGYALRGQVGRAVESVRDRTGKTEQVHAVRVTASGARAGHPAALAVDGTTDRYWSPPGAAGSGEGEFLEAVLAGPVRLLDIVVHPGSSPVAEKFLTQARPAVLRVTVTAVDGRETVEDVRLADAPGKQTFHVAVSDAVRIRLTVRAVYGAGGGRHLALAEVEFFKRR
;
A
#
# COMPACT_ATOMS: atom_id res chain seq x y z
N MET A 1 -9.41 57.91 -55.28
CA MET A 1 -9.00 56.52 -55.57
C MET A 1 -9.10 55.72 -54.29
N GLN A 2 -9.93 54.69 -54.26
CA GLN A 2 -10.09 53.84 -53.09
C GLN A 2 -8.97 52.78 -53.10
N PRO A 3 -8.21 52.59 -52.02
CA PRO A 3 -7.16 51.57 -51.99
C PRO A 3 -7.80 50.19 -52.21
N PRO A 4 -7.12 49.28 -52.94
CA PRO A 4 -7.65 47.95 -53.19
C PRO A 4 -7.93 47.25 -51.86
N ARG A 5 -9.13 46.64 -51.75
CA ARG A 5 -9.48 45.81 -50.59
C ARG A 5 -8.43 44.68 -50.49
N PRO A 6 -7.84 44.45 -49.31
CA PRO A 6 -6.93 43.33 -49.12
C PRO A 6 -7.68 42.02 -49.41
N VAL A 7 -7.16 41.24 -50.36
CA VAL A 7 -7.66 39.89 -50.63
C VAL A 7 -7.41 39.06 -49.38
N ARG A 8 -8.48 38.52 -48.80
CA ARG A 8 -8.39 37.66 -47.62
C ARG A 8 -7.82 36.33 -48.06
N GLU A 9 -6.60 36.02 -47.61
CA GLU A 9 -5.99 34.72 -47.86
C GLU A 9 -6.88 33.62 -47.24
N PRO A 10 -7.18 32.52 -47.97
CA PRO A 10 -8.06 31.47 -47.47
C PRO A 10 -7.46 30.87 -46.20
N GLN A 11 -8.17 31.03 -45.08
CA GLN A 11 -7.71 30.57 -43.78
C GLN A 11 -7.64 29.04 -43.75
N HIS A 12 -6.46 28.50 -43.45
CA HIS A 12 -6.25 27.07 -43.23
C HIS A 12 -6.98 26.65 -41.96
N GLU A 13 -8.03 25.84 -42.09
CA GLU A 13 -8.59 25.16 -40.91
C GLU A 13 -7.57 24.12 -40.43
N PRO A 14 -7.11 24.19 -39.16
CA PRO A 14 -6.14 23.25 -38.64
C PRO A 14 -6.73 21.82 -38.65
N PRO A 15 -5.89 20.79 -38.88
CA PRO A 15 -6.34 19.41 -38.91
C PRO A 15 -7.00 19.01 -37.59
N ARG A 16 -8.15 18.35 -37.69
CA ARG A 16 -8.91 17.87 -36.52
C ARG A 16 -8.30 16.58 -35.98
N PRO A 17 -8.45 16.28 -34.68
CA PRO A 17 -7.97 15.02 -34.13
C PRO A 17 -8.54 13.81 -34.88
N GLY A 18 -7.67 12.94 -35.39
CA GLY A 18 -8.03 11.78 -36.22
C GLY A 18 -7.92 11.99 -37.73
N GLU A 19 -7.60 13.20 -38.21
CA GLU A 19 -7.31 13.45 -39.63
C GLU A 19 -5.85 13.14 -39.98
N LEU A 20 -5.60 12.73 -41.23
CA LEU A 20 -4.26 12.63 -41.81
C LEU A 20 -3.73 14.02 -42.13
N ILE A 21 -2.52 14.32 -41.65
CA ILE A 21 -1.86 15.60 -41.88
C ILE A 21 -0.93 15.46 -43.08
N CYS A 22 -1.26 16.16 -44.16
CA CYS A 22 -0.42 16.18 -45.36
C CYS A 22 0.97 16.73 -45.05
N GLY A 23 2.03 15.94 -45.28
CA GLY A 23 3.42 16.38 -45.05
C GLY A 23 3.88 17.57 -45.91
N GLN A 24 3.27 17.78 -47.08
CA GLN A 24 3.65 18.86 -48.01
C GLN A 24 2.98 20.21 -47.72
N CYS A 25 1.67 20.24 -47.46
CA CYS A 25 0.91 21.49 -47.29
C CYS A 25 0.17 21.62 -45.96
N GLY A 26 0.35 20.68 -45.03
CA GLY A 26 -0.24 20.70 -43.68
C GLY A 26 -1.76 20.53 -43.61
N THR A 27 -2.43 20.29 -44.73
CA THR A 27 -3.90 20.17 -44.77
C THR A 27 -4.37 18.87 -44.13
N GLY A 28 -5.41 18.95 -43.29
CA GLY A 28 -6.11 17.78 -42.73
C GLY A 28 -6.97 17.07 -43.78
N ASN A 29 -6.88 15.75 -43.79
CA ASN A 29 -7.61 14.85 -44.71
C ASN A 29 -8.32 13.75 -43.92
N ALA A 30 -9.43 13.24 -44.46
CA ALA A 30 -10.11 12.07 -43.89
C ALA A 30 -9.16 10.85 -43.87
N PRO A 31 -9.29 9.97 -42.87
CA PRO A 31 -8.32 8.88 -42.63
C PRO A 31 -8.27 7.82 -43.73
N ASP A 32 -9.28 7.75 -44.59
CA ASP A 32 -9.40 6.83 -45.72
C ASP A 32 -8.83 7.39 -47.05
N ARG A 33 -8.38 8.66 -47.08
CA ARG A 33 -7.83 9.27 -48.29
C ARG A 33 -6.39 8.84 -48.58
N ARG A 34 -6.14 8.52 -49.85
CA ARG A 34 -4.80 8.17 -50.37
C ARG A 34 -4.00 9.38 -50.87
N PHE A 35 -4.67 10.46 -51.27
CA PHE A 35 -4.05 11.68 -51.81
C PHE A 35 -4.61 12.93 -51.13
N CYS A 36 -3.76 13.96 -50.99
CA CYS A 36 -4.11 15.22 -50.35
C CYS A 36 -5.17 15.98 -51.16
N ARG A 37 -6.25 16.39 -50.48
CA ARG A 37 -7.37 17.15 -51.07
C ARG A 37 -6.99 18.52 -51.66
N ARG A 38 -5.79 19.01 -51.36
CA ARG A 38 -5.34 20.35 -51.73
C ARG A 38 -4.19 20.34 -52.74
N CYS A 39 -3.13 19.59 -52.47
CA CYS A 39 -1.92 19.59 -53.31
C CYS A 39 -1.67 18.28 -54.05
N GLY A 40 -2.53 17.26 -53.89
CA GLY A 40 -2.42 15.99 -54.61
C GLY A 40 -1.31 15.04 -54.13
N SER A 41 -0.49 15.43 -53.15
CA SER A 41 0.58 14.56 -52.63
C SER A 41 0.03 13.26 -52.01
N SER A 42 0.79 12.17 -52.11
CA SER A 42 0.48 10.90 -51.44
C SER A 42 0.36 11.10 -49.92
N LEU A 43 -0.61 10.43 -49.31
CA LEU A 43 -0.83 10.40 -47.86
C LEU A 43 -0.38 9.08 -47.21
N ALA A 44 0.29 8.19 -47.94
CA ALA A 44 0.67 6.86 -47.46
C ALA A 44 1.48 6.90 -46.15
N GLU A 45 2.30 7.93 -45.96
CA GLU A 45 3.15 8.11 -44.78
C GLU A 45 2.70 9.30 -43.90
N SER A 46 1.49 9.81 -44.11
CA SER A 46 1.02 10.99 -43.38
C SER A 46 0.67 10.67 -41.93
N PRO A 47 1.15 11.45 -40.94
CA PRO A 47 0.81 11.23 -39.54
C PRO A 47 -0.65 11.58 -39.25
N ILE A 48 -1.26 10.84 -38.33
CA ILE A 48 -2.62 11.12 -37.84
C ILE A 48 -2.54 12.18 -36.73
N ALA A 49 -3.38 13.20 -36.80
CA ALA A 49 -3.51 14.21 -35.77
C ALA A 49 -3.89 13.56 -34.42
N PRO A 50 -3.03 13.65 -33.38
CA PRO A 50 -3.22 12.91 -32.15
C PRO A 50 -4.45 13.41 -31.39
N ARG A 51 -5.19 12.48 -30.78
CA ARG A 51 -6.25 12.84 -29.83
C ARG A 51 -5.60 13.35 -28.55
N PRO A 52 -6.00 14.52 -28.02
CA PRO A 52 -5.46 14.99 -26.75
C PRO A 52 -5.80 13.97 -25.65
N PRO A 53 -4.92 13.78 -24.64
CA PRO A 53 -5.22 12.90 -23.52
C PRO A 53 -6.41 13.42 -22.71
N TRP A 54 -7.13 12.51 -22.06
CA TRP A 54 -8.42 12.80 -21.40
C TRP A 54 -8.32 13.89 -20.32
N TRP A 55 -7.21 13.98 -19.60
CA TRP A 55 -6.98 15.03 -18.59
C TRP A 55 -6.96 16.44 -19.20
N ARG A 56 -6.44 16.60 -20.43
CA ARG A 56 -6.50 17.89 -21.15
C ARG A 56 -7.92 18.26 -21.55
N ARG A 57 -8.84 17.29 -21.68
CA ARG A 57 -10.27 17.59 -21.93
C ARG A 57 -10.97 18.08 -20.67
N LEU A 58 -10.65 17.51 -19.51
CA LEU A 58 -11.24 17.92 -18.23
C LEU A 58 -10.70 19.27 -17.73
N PHE A 59 -9.40 19.53 -17.91
CA PHE A 59 -8.77 20.76 -17.41
C PHE A 59 -8.59 21.83 -18.49
N GLY A 60 -8.67 21.49 -19.77
CA GLY A 60 -8.50 22.40 -20.91
C GLY A 60 -9.78 23.18 -21.26
N ARG A 61 -10.33 23.92 -20.30
CA ARG A 61 -11.33 24.96 -20.62
C ARG A 61 -10.64 26.13 -21.33
N GLY A 62 -10.64 26.16 -22.66
CA GLY A 62 -10.24 27.39 -23.36
C GLY A 62 -9.84 27.36 -24.84
N ARG A 63 -10.23 26.36 -25.64
CA ARG A 63 -9.92 26.38 -27.08
C ARG A 63 -11.12 26.21 -28.02
N THR A 64 -12.35 26.29 -27.52
CA THR A 64 -13.45 26.66 -28.40
C THR A 64 -13.30 28.15 -28.70
N PRO A 65 -13.09 28.57 -29.97
CA PRO A 65 -13.17 29.98 -30.32
C PRO A 65 -14.54 30.46 -29.84
N LYS A 66 -14.57 31.40 -28.89
CA LYS A 66 -15.83 32.05 -28.57
C LYS A 66 -16.33 32.69 -29.87
N PRO A 67 -17.63 32.60 -30.19
CA PRO A 67 -18.19 33.35 -31.30
C PRO A 67 -17.72 34.80 -31.15
N GLN A 68 -16.96 35.28 -32.14
CA GLN A 68 -16.61 36.69 -32.21
C GLN A 68 -17.95 37.41 -32.43
N PRO A 69 -18.31 38.42 -31.63
CA PRO A 69 -19.52 39.18 -31.86
C PRO A 69 -19.49 39.74 -33.29
N VAL A 70 -20.63 39.71 -33.97
CA VAL A 70 -20.73 40.20 -35.35
C VAL A 70 -20.50 41.72 -35.33
N ALA A 71 -19.87 42.27 -36.37
CA ALA A 71 -19.58 43.70 -36.43
C ALA A 71 -20.89 44.51 -36.30
N GLY A 72 -20.98 45.37 -35.27
CA GLY A 72 -22.16 46.17 -34.93
C GLY A 72 -22.87 45.75 -33.65
N GLU A 73 -22.54 44.60 -33.08
CA GLU A 73 -23.18 44.07 -31.88
C GLU A 73 -22.50 44.64 -30.61
N ARG A 74 -23.22 45.46 -29.84
CA ARG A 74 -22.74 46.01 -28.56
C ARG A 74 -23.13 45.04 -27.43
N PRO A 75 -22.18 44.35 -26.78
CA PRO A 75 -22.50 43.44 -25.70
C PRO A 75 -23.14 44.20 -24.52
N THR A 76 -24.40 43.90 -24.20
CA THR A 76 -25.22 44.63 -23.22
C THR A 76 -24.94 44.24 -21.77
N ARG A 77 -24.19 43.16 -21.51
CA ARG A 77 -23.88 42.70 -20.16
C ARG A 77 -22.39 42.78 -19.86
N ARG A 78 -22.05 43.54 -18.82
CA ARG A 78 -20.76 43.47 -18.12
C ARG A 78 -20.56 42.02 -17.69
N GLN A 79 -19.70 41.30 -18.39
CA GLN A 79 -19.42 39.89 -18.11
C GLN A 79 -18.84 39.80 -16.70
N TRP A 80 -19.66 39.38 -15.73
CA TRP A 80 -19.21 39.20 -14.36
C TRP A 80 -18.09 38.15 -14.38
N ARG A 81 -16.86 38.58 -14.07
CA ARG A 81 -15.71 37.69 -13.96
C ARG A 81 -16.00 36.78 -12.77
N ARG A 82 -16.55 35.59 -13.04
CA ARG A 82 -16.73 34.54 -12.01
C ARG A 82 -15.41 34.42 -11.26
N PRO A 83 -15.37 34.60 -9.93
CA PRO A 83 -14.12 34.64 -9.19
C PRO A 83 -13.50 33.25 -9.20
N ARG A 84 -12.61 33.00 -10.17
CA ARG A 84 -12.00 31.70 -10.46
C ARG A 84 -11.20 31.13 -9.29
N PHE A 85 -10.92 31.96 -8.29
CA PHE A 85 -10.13 31.62 -7.11
C PHE A 85 -10.96 31.27 -5.88
N VAL A 86 -12.27 31.56 -5.86
CA VAL A 86 -13.11 31.29 -4.68
C VAL A 86 -13.27 29.80 -4.45
N LEU A 87 -13.57 29.03 -5.50
CA LEU A 87 -13.71 27.58 -5.37
C LEU A 87 -12.39 26.86 -4.96
N PRO A 88 -11.23 27.10 -5.59
CA PRO A 88 -9.98 26.48 -5.15
C PRO A 88 -9.55 26.96 -3.77
N LEU A 89 -9.79 28.24 -3.41
CA LEU A 89 -9.50 28.75 -2.06
C LEU A 89 -10.38 28.08 -1.01
N LEU A 90 -11.69 27.94 -1.27
CA LEU A 90 -12.60 27.22 -0.38
C LEU A 90 -12.20 25.75 -0.25
N LEU A 91 -11.83 25.08 -1.34
CA LEU A 91 -11.32 23.72 -1.29
C LEU A 91 -10.05 23.62 -0.42
N LEU A 92 -9.11 24.55 -0.57
CA LEU A 92 -7.89 24.63 0.24
C LEU A 92 -8.21 24.80 1.73
N LEU A 93 -9.14 25.70 2.06
CA LEU A 93 -9.57 25.93 3.44
C LEU A 93 -10.26 24.70 4.04
N VAL A 94 -11.11 24.02 3.27
CA VAL A 94 -11.76 22.77 3.70
C VAL A 94 -10.72 21.67 3.93
N LEU A 95 -9.76 21.51 3.03
CA LEU A 95 -8.68 20.53 3.19
C LEU A 95 -7.78 20.85 4.39
N ALA A 96 -7.47 22.12 4.63
CA ALA A 96 -6.71 22.55 5.80
C ALA A 96 -7.47 22.31 7.11
N ALA A 97 -8.76 22.64 7.15
CA ALA A 97 -9.62 22.40 8.32
C ALA A 97 -9.79 20.89 8.58
N ALA A 98 -10.00 20.09 7.54
CA ALA A 98 -10.07 18.63 7.65
C ALA A 98 -8.73 18.05 8.14
N GLY A 99 -7.60 18.51 7.59
CA GLY A 99 -6.26 18.10 8.02
C GLY A 99 -5.97 18.45 9.49
N TYR A 100 -6.39 19.64 9.93
CA TYR A 100 -6.27 20.05 11.33
C TYR A 100 -7.16 19.23 12.26
N ALA A 101 -8.44 19.02 11.90
CA ALA A 101 -9.38 18.23 12.68
C ALA A 101 -8.95 16.75 12.79
N LEU A 102 -8.35 16.20 11.72
CA LEU A 102 -7.88 14.82 11.66
C LEU A 102 -6.40 14.66 12.03
N ARG A 103 -5.72 15.69 12.54
CA ARG A 103 -4.26 15.69 12.77
C ARG A 103 -3.76 14.49 13.60
N GLY A 104 -4.52 14.06 14.60
CA GLY A 104 -4.19 12.89 15.43
C GLY A 104 -4.39 11.54 14.71
N GLN A 105 -5.26 11.49 13.71
CA GLN A 105 -5.41 10.30 12.84
C GLN A 105 -4.35 10.30 11.73
N VAL A 106 -4.04 11.47 11.16
CA VAL A 106 -2.99 11.63 10.15
C VAL A 106 -1.64 11.24 10.73
N GLY A 107 -1.31 11.65 11.96
CA GLY A 107 -0.08 11.21 12.63
C GLY A 107 0.01 9.69 12.77
N ARG A 108 -1.08 9.02 13.20
CA ARG A 108 -1.14 7.55 13.30
C ARG A 108 -1.09 6.85 11.94
N ALA A 109 -1.70 7.41 10.91
CA ALA A 109 -1.68 6.87 9.56
C ALA A 109 -0.27 7.01 8.94
N VAL A 110 0.39 8.15 9.12
CA VAL A 110 1.78 8.35 8.70
C VAL A 110 2.71 7.40 9.44
N GLU A 111 2.53 7.25 10.75
CA GLU A 111 3.33 6.30 11.55
C GLU A 111 3.08 4.86 11.12
N SER A 112 1.85 4.46 10.83
CA SER A 112 1.52 3.13 10.31
C SER A 112 2.14 2.85 8.93
N VAL A 113 2.18 3.86 8.05
CA VAL A 113 2.87 3.75 6.75
C VAL A 113 4.39 3.68 6.94
N ARG A 114 4.93 4.47 7.86
CA ARG A 114 6.36 4.46 8.20
C ARG A 114 6.79 3.16 8.86
N ASP A 115 5.95 2.57 9.70
CA ASP A 115 6.20 1.29 10.36
C ASP A 115 6.18 0.13 9.35
N ARG A 116 5.33 0.19 8.31
CA ARG A 116 5.35 -0.76 7.20
C ARG A 116 6.58 -0.67 6.28
N THR A 117 7.26 0.47 6.29
CA THR A 117 8.38 0.76 5.38
C THR A 117 9.70 0.98 6.12
N GLY A 118 9.68 0.91 7.45
CA GLY A 118 10.82 1.12 8.32
C GLY A 118 11.78 -0.06 8.30
N LYS A 119 13.08 0.22 8.45
CA LYS A 119 14.06 -0.83 8.69
C LYS A 119 13.85 -1.36 10.11
N THR A 120 13.76 -2.68 10.24
CA THR A 120 13.63 -3.36 11.52
C THR A 120 14.98 -3.87 12.02
N GLU A 121 15.10 -4.00 13.33
CA GLU A 121 16.25 -4.58 14.02
C GLU A 121 15.73 -5.65 14.99
N GLN A 122 16.33 -6.83 15.00
CA GLN A 122 15.96 -7.89 15.93
C GLN A 122 16.29 -7.47 17.37
N VAL A 123 15.38 -7.76 18.30
CA VAL A 123 15.59 -7.59 19.74
C VAL A 123 15.42 -8.94 20.42
N HIS A 124 16.37 -9.28 21.29
CA HIS A 124 16.32 -10.51 22.06
C HIS A 124 15.63 -10.30 23.40
N ALA A 125 14.89 -11.32 23.82
CA ALA A 125 14.32 -11.37 25.16
C ALA A 125 15.44 -11.59 26.19
N VAL A 126 15.40 -10.85 27.30
CA VAL A 126 16.32 -11.06 28.44
C VAL A 126 15.84 -12.19 29.36
N ARG A 127 14.55 -12.53 29.28
CA ARG A 127 13.96 -13.64 30.01
C ARG A 127 12.82 -14.22 29.20
N VAL A 128 12.76 -15.54 29.15
CA VAL A 128 11.64 -16.28 28.58
C VAL A 128 11.11 -17.29 29.58
N THR A 129 9.80 -17.28 29.78
CA THR A 129 9.07 -18.24 30.61
C THR A 129 7.97 -18.89 29.78
N ALA A 130 7.44 -20.02 30.25
CA ALA A 130 6.29 -20.67 29.62
C ALA A 130 5.35 -21.22 30.68
N SER A 131 4.11 -21.55 30.28
CA SER A 131 3.15 -22.29 31.11
C SER A 131 3.71 -23.64 31.59
N GLY A 132 4.63 -24.22 30.83
CA GLY A 132 5.47 -25.33 31.23
C GLY A 132 6.35 -25.81 30.09
N ALA A 133 7.01 -26.96 30.28
CA ALA A 133 7.81 -27.58 29.25
C ALA A 133 7.89 -29.10 29.41
N ARG A 134 8.02 -29.82 28.28
CA ARG A 134 8.43 -31.22 28.28
C ARG A 134 9.94 -31.35 28.49
N ALA A 135 10.37 -32.48 29.02
CA ALA A 135 11.78 -32.82 29.11
C ALA A 135 12.46 -32.70 27.73
N GLY A 136 13.58 -32.00 27.68
CA GLY A 136 14.32 -31.74 26.44
C GLY A 136 13.77 -30.61 25.55
N HIS A 137 12.61 -30.02 25.89
CA HIS A 137 11.94 -28.98 25.10
C HIS A 137 11.58 -27.71 25.92
N PRO A 138 12.54 -27.09 26.63
CA PRO A 138 12.30 -25.91 27.46
C PRO A 138 11.95 -24.67 26.63
N ALA A 139 11.35 -23.66 27.27
CA ALA A 139 10.95 -22.41 26.64
C ALA A 139 12.10 -21.66 25.94
N ALA A 140 13.32 -21.81 26.46
CA ALA A 140 14.52 -21.19 25.89
C ALA A 140 14.80 -21.63 24.45
N LEU A 141 14.35 -22.83 24.05
CA LEU A 141 14.55 -23.31 22.67
C LEU A 141 13.72 -22.57 21.63
N ALA A 142 12.74 -21.77 22.03
CA ALA A 142 11.94 -20.98 21.10
C ALA A 142 12.47 -19.54 20.91
N VAL A 143 13.65 -19.22 21.45
CA VAL A 143 14.30 -17.90 21.27
C VAL A 143 15.82 -18.03 21.14
N ASP A 144 16.31 -19.20 20.73
CA ASP A 144 17.74 -19.53 20.76
C ASP A 144 18.46 -19.30 19.43
N GLY A 145 17.76 -18.74 18.43
CA GLY A 145 18.28 -18.50 17.10
C GLY A 145 18.43 -19.75 16.24
N THR A 146 17.96 -20.91 16.70
CA THR A 146 17.90 -22.16 15.93
C THR A 146 16.47 -22.49 15.56
N THR A 147 16.27 -23.17 14.43
CA THR A 147 14.92 -23.43 13.89
C THR A 147 14.58 -24.92 13.79
N ASP A 148 15.50 -25.78 14.22
CA ASP A 148 15.38 -27.24 14.26
C ASP A 148 15.35 -27.82 15.69
N ARG A 149 15.33 -26.93 16.69
CA ARG A 149 14.97 -27.20 18.08
C ARG A 149 13.67 -26.46 18.39
N TYR A 150 12.96 -26.88 19.44
CA TYR A 150 11.64 -26.32 19.72
C TYR A 150 11.25 -26.40 21.19
N TRP A 151 10.47 -25.43 21.63
CA TRP A 151 9.69 -25.51 22.87
C TRP A 151 8.46 -26.41 22.67
N SER A 152 8.13 -27.18 23.70
CA SER A 152 6.93 -28.02 23.74
C SER A 152 6.28 -27.99 25.13
N PRO A 153 5.00 -27.58 25.27
CA PRO A 153 4.31 -27.50 26.56
C PRO A 153 3.99 -28.88 27.15
N PRO A 154 3.73 -28.96 28.47
CA PRO A 154 3.60 -30.23 29.20
C PRO A 154 2.28 -30.98 28.95
N GLY A 155 1.33 -30.39 28.22
CA GLY A 155 0.00 -30.94 27.98
C GLY A 155 -0.04 -32.28 27.23
N ALA A 156 -1.16 -32.99 27.40
CA ALA A 156 -1.46 -34.23 26.66
C ALA A 156 -1.38 -33.98 25.14
N ALA A 157 -1.03 -35.05 24.40
CA ALA A 157 -0.75 -34.97 22.97
C ALA A 157 -1.82 -34.17 22.20
N GLY A 158 -1.39 -33.13 21.49
CA GLY A 158 -2.14 -32.54 20.39
C GLY A 158 -2.81 -31.18 20.59
N SER A 159 -3.31 -30.80 21.78
CA SER A 159 -4.05 -29.51 21.83
C SER A 159 -3.13 -28.31 22.03
N GLY A 160 -2.22 -28.36 23.01
CA GLY A 160 -1.41 -27.20 23.40
C GLY A 160 -2.20 -25.91 23.67
N GLU A 161 -3.53 -25.98 23.70
CA GLU A 161 -4.42 -24.82 23.69
C GLU A 161 -4.42 -24.19 25.09
N GLY A 162 -4.27 -22.88 25.14
CA GLY A 162 -4.10 -22.14 26.39
C GLY A 162 -2.66 -22.13 26.92
N GLU A 163 -1.78 -23.01 26.43
CA GLU A 163 -0.35 -22.97 26.74
C GLU A 163 0.28 -21.69 26.20
N PHE A 164 1.27 -21.16 26.89
CA PHE A 164 1.86 -19.88 26.54
C PHE A 164 3.37 -19.85 26.72
N LEU A 165 4.00 -18.98 25.95
CA LEU A 165 5.38 -18.53 26.11
C LEU A 165 5.38 -17.01 26.31
N GLU A 166 6.13 -16.53 27.30
CA GLU A 166 6.24 -15.11 27.63
C GLU A 166 7.71 -14.67 27.55
N ALA A 167 7.95 -13.67 26.72
CA ALA A 167 9.23 -13.01 26.55
C ALA A 167 9.22 -11.63 27.23
N VAL A 168 10.29 -11.33 27.96
CA VAL A 168 10.53 -10.03 28.59
C VAL A 168 11.72 -9.37 27.91
N LEU A 169 11.58 -8.10 27.55
CA LEU A 169 12.62 -7.31 26.91
C LEU A 169 13.47 -6.55 27.93
N ALA A 170 14.70 -6.18 27.55
CA ALA A 170 15.62 -5.44 28.42
C ALA A 170 15.10 -4.05 28.85
N GLY A 171 14.24 -3.46 28.02
CA GLY A 171 13.63 -2.15 28.21
C GLY A 171 12.52 -1.91 27.19
N PRO A 172 11.82 -0.77 27.27
CA PRO A 172 10.74 -0.43 26.36
C PRO A 172 11.27 -0.27 24.93
N VAL A 173 10.60 -0.92 23.96
CA VAL A 173 10.92 -0.79 22.53
C VAL A 173 9.67 -0.48 21.71
N ARG A 174 9.86 0.12 20.54
CA ARG A 174 8.82 0.18 19.50
C ARG A 174 8.81 -1.16 18.75
N LEU A 175 8.03 -2.12 19.21
CA LEU A 175 7.81 -3.40 18.54
C LEU A 175 7.09 -3.15 17.21
N LEU A 176 7.55 -3.79 16.14
CA LEU A 176 6.95 -3.69 14.81
C LEU A 176 6.50 -5.05 14.30
N ASP A 177 7.36 -6.06 14.39
CA ASP A 177 7.08 -7.38 13.84
C ASP A 177 7.46 -8.50 14.82
N ILE A 178 6.76 -9.61 14.69
CA ILE A 178 7.10 -10.90 15.29
C ILE A 178 7.29 -11.89 14.16
N VAL A 179 8.39 -12.63 14.18
CA VAL A 179 8.63 -13.75 13.27
C VAL A 179 8.45 -15.03 14.04
N VAL A 180 7.68 -15.96 13.49
CA VAL A 180 7.41 -17.26 14.09
C VAL A 180 7.87 -18.36 13.13
N HIS A 181 8.60 -19.33 13.66
CA HIS A 181 8.91 -20.60 13.02
C HIS A 181 8.06 -21.69 13.67
N PRO A 182 6.91 -22.07 13.07
CA PRO A 182 6.05 -23.11 13.63
C PRO A 182 6.67 -24.50 13.44
N GLY A 183 6.24 -25.45 14.28
CA GLY A 183 6.62 -26.84 14.17
C GLY A 183 8.00 -27.13 14.76
N SER A 184 8.57 -28.26 14.35
CA SER A 184 9.83 -28.79 14.89
C SER A 184 11.05 -28.50 14.02
N SER A 185 10.86 -28.06 12.77
CA SER A 185 11.94 -27.82 11.81
C SER A 185 11.44 -27.05 10.57
N PRO A 186 12.31 -26.28 9.87
CA PRO A 186 12.02 -25.76 8.54
C PRO A 186 12.05 -26.84 7.43
N VAL A 187 12.49 -28.07 7.75
CA VAL A 187 12.53 -29.19 6.80
C VAL A 187 11.16 -29.87 6.78
N ALA A 188 10.55 -29.99 5.61
CA ALA A 188 9.16 -30.43 5.46
C ALA A 188 8.89 -31.81 6.07
N GLU A 189 9.80 -32.77 5.92
CA GLU A 189 9.66 -34.12 6.49
C GLU A 189 9.64 -34.09 8.02
N LYS A 190 10.46 -33.23 8.62
CA LYS A 190 10.54 -33.07 10.08
C LYS A 190 9.37 -32.26 10.62
N PHE A 191 8.97 -31.20 9.91
CA PHE A 191 7.88 -30.28 10.27
C PHE A 191 6.56 -31.00 10.60
N LEU A 192 6.24 -32.07 9.85
CA LEU A 192 4.99 -32.80 10.03
C LEU A 192 4.98 -33.78 11.22
N THR A 193 6.13 -34.04 11.84
CA THR A 193 6.27 -35.04 12.92
C THR A 193 5.68 -34.59 14.26
N GLN A 194 5.52 -33.29 14.50
CA GLN A 194 4.99 -32.71 15.75
C GLN A 194 3.84 -31.76 15.47
N ALA A 195 2.91 -31.57 16.41
CA ALA A 195 1.82 -30.60 16.27
C ALA A 195 2.36 -29.16 16.11
N ARG A 196 1.64 -28.29 15.40
CA ARG A 196 2.11 -26.91 15.07
C ARG A 196 1.05 -25.89 15.46
N PRO A 197 1.43 -24.70 15.96
CA PRO A 197 0.45 -23.66 16.26
C PRO A 197 -0.24 -23.20 14.97
N ALA A 198 -1.57 -23.22 14.97
CA ALA A 198 -2.39 -22.67 13.89
C ALA A 198 -2.76 -21.20 14.19
N VAL A 199 -3.01 -20.90 15.46
CA VAL A 199 -3.32 -19.54 15.91
C VAL A 199 -2.57 -19.28 17.21
N LEU A 200 -1.86 -18.16 17.25
CA LEU A 200 -1.24 -17.61 18.46
C LEU A 200 -1.93 -16.29 18.79
N ARG A 201 -2.41 -16.16 20.03
CA ARG A 201 -2.78 -14.88 20.61
C ARG A 201 -1.53 -14.20 21.13
N VAL A 202 -1.17 -13.10 20.50
CA VAL A 202 -0.09 -12.22 20.91
C VAL A 202 -0.66 -11.15 21.83
N THR A 203 -0.26 -11.17 23.10
CA THR A 203 -0.52 -10.10 24.06
C THR A 203 0.78 -9.33 24.29
N VAL A 204 0.81 -8.07 23.90
CA VAL A 204 1.94 -7.17 24.13
C VAL A 204 1.58 -6.20 25.25
N THR A 205 2.37 -6.21 26.32
CA THR A 205 2.22 -5.28 27.44
C THR A 205 3.24 -4.15 27.30
N ALA A 206 2.76 -2.91 27.29
CA ALA A 206 3.60 -1.72 27.31
C ALA A 206 4.07 -1.38 28.74
N VAL A 207 5.07 -0.50 28.85
CA VAL A 207 5.64 -0.08 30.14
C VAL A 207 4.61 0.56 31.08
N ASP A 208 3.56 1.17 30.54
CA ASP A 208 2.45 1.76 31.30
C ASP A 208 1.35 0.74 31.68
N GLY A 209 1.58 -0.55 31.41
CA GLY A 209 0.67 -1.65 31.73
C GLY A 209 -0.45 -1.87 30.71
N ARG A 210 -0.58 -1.03 29.68
CA ARG A 210 -1.58 -1.25 28.63
C ARG A 210 -1.25 -2.49 27.83
N GLU A 211 -2.26 -3.31 27.58
CA GLU A 211 -2.14 -4.50 26.75
C GLU A 211 -2.74 -4.27 25.37
N THR A 212 -2.04 -4.76 24.34
CA THR A 212 -2.57 -4.91 22.98
C THR A 212 -2.65 -6.40 22.67
N VAL A 213 -3.80 -6.86 22.19
CA VAL A 213 -4.06 -8.28 21.93
C VAL A 213 -4.38 -8.47 20.46
N GLU A 214 -3.66 -9.37 19.80
CA GLU A 214 -3.86 -9.72 18.39
C GLU A 214 -3.76 -11.24 18.19
N ASP A 215 -4.70 -11.82 17.45
CA ASP A 215 -4.63 -13.24 17.07
C ASP A 215 -3.94 -13.36 15.70
N VAL A 216 -2.74 -13.92 15.68
CA VAL A 216 -2.00 -14.21 14.44
C VAL A 216 -2.28 -15.63 13.98
N ARG A 217 -2.64 -15.77 12.69
CA ARG A 217 -2.93 -17.07 12.07
C ARG A 217 -1.73 -17.52 11.26
N LEU A 218 -1.19 -18.68 11.61
CA LEU A 218 -0.06 -19.27 10.92
C LEU A 218 -0.55 -20.15 9.78
N ALA A 219 0.17 -20.13 8.66
CA ALA A 219 0.01 -21.14 7.64
C ALA A 219 0.56 -22.48 8.14
N ASP A 220 -0.05 -23.59 7.75
CA ASP A 220 0.50 -24.93 8.00
C ASP A 220 1.64 -25.23 7.01
N ALA A 221 2.72 -24.46 7.12
CA ALA A 221 3.88 -24.52 6.26
C ALA A 221 5.17 -24.31 7.06
N PRO A 222 6.25 -25.03 6.73
CA PRO A 222 7.53 -24.88 7.41
C PRO A 222 8.19 -23.53 7.11
N GLY A 223 9.11 -23.14 7.99
CA GLY A 223 9.93 -21.94 7.83
C GLY A 223 9.32 -20.70 8.48
N LYS A 224 9.92 -19.54 8.22
CA LYS A 224 9.58 -18.29 8.90
C LYS A 224 8.26 -17.70 8.41
N GLN A 225 7.49 -17.16 9.33
CA GLN A 225 6.27 -16.39 9.05
C GLN A 225 6.29 -15.09 9.84
N THR A 226 6.11 -13.96 9.16
CA THR A 226 6.22 -12.62 9.76
C THR A 226 4.83 -12.02 9.98
N PHE A 227 4.60 -11.50 11.18
CA PHE A 227 3.36 -10.84 11.57
C PHE A 227 3.65 -9.43 12.07
N HIS A 228 2.89 -8.47 11.57
CA HIS A 228 3.04 -7.07 11.96
C HIS A 228 2.23 -6.77 13.22
N VAL A 229 2.92 -6.48 14.33
CA VAL A 229 2.35 -6.22 15.65
C VAL A 229 2.97 -4.92 16.19
N ALA A 230 2.47 -3.78 15.72
CA ALA A 230 3.05 -2.47 16.03
C ALA A 230 2.59 -1.92 17.39
N VAL A 231 3.47 -1.96 18.38
CA VAL A 231 3.19 -1.49 19.75
C VAL A 231 4.34 -0.61 20.27
N SER A 232 3.99 0.57 20.79
CA SER A 232 4.96 1.45 21.45
C SER A 232 5.29 0.97 22.85
N ASP A 233 6.53 1.21 23.26
CA ASP A 233 6.99 1.01 24.63
C ASP A 233 6.73 -0.41 25.16
N ALA A 234 6.78 -1.40 24.27
CA ALA A 234 6.59 -2.80 24.58
C ALA A 234 7.71 -3.30 25.49
N VAL A 235 7.35 -3.98 26.58
CA VAL A 235 8.29 -4.56 27.55
C VAL A 235 8.12 -6.06 27.72
N ARG A 236 6.95 -6.59 27.36
CA ARG A 236 6.58 -8.00 27.52
C ARG A 236 5.71 -8.44 26.37
N ILE A 237 5.97 -9.64 25.85
CA ILE A 237 5.19 -10.28 24.79
C ILE A 237 4.82 -11.68 25.26
N ARG A 238 3.54 -12.00 25.30
CA ARG A 238 3.02 -13.35 25.56
C ARG A 238 2.39 -13.91 24.29
N LEU A 239 2.81 -15.10 23.90
CA LEU A 239 2.22 -15.88 22.82
C LEU A 239 1.43 -17.03 23.46
N THR A 240 0.10 -16.97 23.38
CA THR A 240 -0.79 -18.02 23.87
C THR A 240 -1.37 -18.80 22.71
N VAL A 241 -1.26 -20.12 22.76
CA VAL A 241 -1.77 -21.01 21.71
C VAL A 241 -3.29 -21.05 21.76
N ARG A 242 -3.94 -20.79 20.63
CA ARG A 242 -5.41 -20.76 20.51
C ARG A 242 -5.97 -21.88 19.63
N ALA A 243 -5.16 -22.40 18.71
CA ALA A 243 -5.51 -23.52 17.85
C ALA A 243 -4.24 -24.18 17.31
N VAL A 244 -4.34 -25.44 16.90
CA VAL A 244 -3.19 -26.27 16.50
C VAL A 244 -3.52 -27.12 15.28
N TYR A 245 -2.54 -27.25 14.37
CA TYR A 245 -2.56 -28.17 13.24
C TYR A 245 -2.02 -29.55 13.60
N GLY A 246 -2.65 -30.57 13.02
CA GLY A 246 -2.27 -31.98 13.12
C GLY A 246 -2.03 -32.46 14.55
N ALA A 247 -2.92 -32.05 15.46
CA ALA A 247 -3.12 -32.71 16.73
C ALA A 247 -3.33 -34.22 16.53
N GLY A 248 -2.91 -35.04 17.49
CA GLY A 248 -3.11 -36.49 17.45
C GLY A 248 -2.17 -37.25 18.37
N GLY A 249 -2.39 -38.56 18.50
CA GLY A 249 -1.58 -39.43 19.36
C GLY A 249 -0.09 -39.34 19.04
N GLY A 250 0.74 -39.20 20.09
CA GLY A 250 2.21 -39.13 19.97
C GLY A 250 2.77 -37.81 19.43
N ARG A 251 1.93 -36.84 19.05
CA ARG A 251 2.35 -35.53 18.56
C ARG A 251 2.13 -34.46 19.63
N HIS A 252 3.13 -33.63 19.85
CA HIS A 252 3.10 -32.53 20.80
C HIS A 252 3.26 -31.21 20.06
N LEU A 253 2.74 -30.11 20.62
CA LEU A 253 2.96 -28.80 20.05
C LEU A 253 4.47 -28.52 20.01
N ALA A 254 4.95 -28.10 18.85
CA ALA A 254 6.31 -27.64 18.62
C ALA A 254 6.28 -26.21 18.09
N LEU A 255 7.01 -25.34 18.78
CA LEU A 255 7.29 -23.97 18.36
C LEU A 255 8.81 -23.83 18.29
N ALA A 256 9.34 -23.74 17.07
CA ALA A 256 10.78 -23.80 16.84
C ALA A 256 11.47 -22.52 17.26
N GLU A 257 10.97 -21.36 16.83
CA GLU A 257 11.58 -20.07 17.14
C GLU A 257 10.54 -18.95 17.09
N VAL A 258 10.75 -17.94 17.93
CA VAL A 258 10.05 -16.67 17.90
C VAL A 258 11.07 -15.55 18.00
N GLU A 259 11.04 -14.64 17.03
CA GLU A 259 11.91 -13.48 16.98
C GLU A 259 11.09 -12.20 17.06
N PHE A 260 11.62 -11.20 17.76
CA PHE A 260 10.97 -9.91 17.93
C PHE A 260 11.77 -8.83 17.21
N PHE A 261 11.08 -7.91 16.54
CA PHE A 261 11.72 -6.85 15.76
C PHE A 261 11.22 -5.48 16.22
N LYS A 262 12.17 -4.60 16.54
CA LYS A 262 11.91 -3.21 16.87
C LYS A 262 12.19 -2.30 15.67
N ARG A 263 11.66 -1.08 15.73
CA ARG A 263 12.10 -0.02 14.83
C ARG A 263 13.58 0.31 15.05
N ARG A 264 14.34 0.38 13.96
CA ARG A 264 15.72 0.87 13.95
C ARG A 264 15.81 2.38 14.13
#